data_AF-A0A1I4UVI1-F1
#
_entry.id   AF-A0A1I4UVI1-F1
#
_cell.length_a   1.000
_cell.length_b   1.000
_cell.length_c   1.000
_cell.angle_alpha   90.00
_cell.angle_beta   90.00
_cell.angle_gamma   90.00
#
_symmetry.space_group_name_H-M   'P 1'
#
loop_
_entity.id
_entity.type
_entity.pdbx_description
1 polymer ?
#
loop_
_entity_poly.entity_id
_entity_poly.type
_entity_poly.pdbx_seq_one_letter_code
_entity_poly.pdbx_strand_id
1 'polypeptide(L)'
;MSLRSSLKNLIRRDAERLSLRERAAELRASIPASKPQAAPEPTPDFAAQVAQAGPDHDVLAGGGIDHRDGTVSYADATGKVSRRPMAHWIGFNALQMHSRVRSEIGRRRIIEANHLPGDAHEAWEARIRRELRSDAVHALAFRHDRAFEAAQALRTGAEPTTQALRERGDAELLALAPVWEAAVDLYQRLSDEESLIGETASKEGWPGPAPAGAGPEWRAWFQQKEDWRERTGVASAEEASGEAGTALHKIELQIAELPAASLAGLKLKARVAQRSDDIDVTWPEGLGAGLARDILAFTEAQAAPPKAMISVSLVDQIDFASASLEDLQALHDIANTVADVASAMAWTGRCHARRWSEQSAPGDHYNAAGKLMNWLGDALTDVESAANKEAKRRRPTTSCDREKRLEILAAPVIQNGDPDETAAFARELATHAEAERAGR
;
A
#
# COMPACT_ATOMS: atom_id res chain seq x y z
N MET A 1 -23.23 38.91 18.83
CA MET A 1 -24.06 39.07 17.61
C MET A 1 -24.56 37.69 17.20
N SER A 2 -25.87 37.53 16.93
CA SER A 2 -26.54 36.22 16.83
C SER A 2 -26.58 35.66 15.39
N LEU A 3 -26.37 34.33 15.28
CA LEU A 3 -26.38 33.50 14.05
C LEU A 3 -27.64 33.68 13.16
N ARG A 4 -28.74 34.20 13.72
CA ARG A 4 -29.98 34.53 12.98
C ARG A 4 -29.83 35.68 11.98
N SER A 5 -28.87 36.58 12.17
CA SER A 5 -28.65 37.71 11.25
C SER A 5 -27.93 37.30 9.97
N SER A 6 -27.09 36.25 10.04
CA SER A 6 -26.26 35.82 8.91
C SER A 6 -27.04 35.04 7.86
N LEU A 7 -28.10 34.32 8.27
CA LEU A 7 -28.94 33.52 7.36
C LEU A 7 -29.92 34.38 6.54
N LYS A 8 -30.37 35.53 7.07
CA LYS A 8 -31.23 36.46 6.30
C LYS A 8 -30.47 37.16 5.18
N ASN A 9 -29.16 37.38 5.32
CA ASN A 9 -28.33 37.95 4.26
C ASN A 9 -28.02 36.94 3.14
N LEU A 10 -28.08 35.63 3.41
CA LEU A 10 -27.90 34.60 2.40
C LEU A 10 -29.14 34.41 1.49
N ILE A 11 -30.33 34.77 1.99
CA ILE A 11 -31.61 34.57 1.30
C ILE A 11 -32.04 35.81 0.49
N ARG A 12 -31.46 36.99 0.75
CA ARG A 12 -31.62 38.15 -0.14
C ARG A 12 -30.69 37.99 -1.36
N ARG A 13 -31.15 37.18 -2.31
CA ARG A 13 -30.60 37.08 -3.66
C ARG A 13 -30.76 38.41 -4.39
N ASP A 14 -29.65 38.94 -4.90
CA ASP A 14 -29.62 39.97 -5.93
C ASP A 14 -30.52 39.55 -7.11
N ALA A 15 -31.51 40.39 -7.42
CA ALA A 15 -32.46 40.20 -8.51
C ALA A 15 -31.85 40.46 -9.91
N GLU A 16 -30.56 40.79 -9.99
CA GLU A 16 -29.90 41.20 -11.24
C GLU A 16 -29.01 40.13 -11.88
N ARG A 17 -28.89 38.93 -11.27
CA ARG A 17 -28.11 37.86 -11.88
C ARG A 17 -28.95 37.07 -12.88
N LEU A 18 -28.55 37.14 -14.15
CA LEU A 18 -29.02 36.30 -15.26
C LEU A 18 -29.22 34.84 -14.80
N SER A 19 -30.38 34.29 -15.12
CA SER A 19 -30.73 32.91 -14.77
C SER A 19 -29.71 31.92 -15.38
N LEU A 20 -29.56 30.76 -14.75
CA LEU A 20 -28.66 29.71 -15.25
C LEU A 20 -28.96 29.30 -16.70
N ARG A 21 -30.21 29.45 -17.14
CA ARG A 21 -30.65 29.17 -18.51
C ARG A 21 -30.17 30.23 -19.50
N GLU A 22 -30.17 31.50 -19.10
CA GLU A 22 -29.65 32.61 -19.92
C GLU A 22 -28.12 32.54 -20.03
N ARG A 23 -27.42 32.22 -18.94
CA ARG A 23 -25.97 31.99 -18.96
C ARG A 23 -25.59 30.82 -19.87
N ALA A 24 -26.37 29.74 -19.87
CA ALA A 24 -26.14 28.60 -20.76
C ALA A 24 -26.37 28.96 -22.23
N ALA A 25 -27.34 29.83 -22.54
CA ALA A 25 -27.60 30.32 -23.89
C ALA A 25 -26.49 31.26 -24.39
N GLU A 26 -26.01 32.16 -23.52
CA GLU A 26 -24.91 33.07 -23.82
C GLU A 26 -23.59 32.31 -24.07
N LEU A 27 -23.32 31.27 -23.25
CA LEU A 27 -22.17 30.40 -23.47
C LEU A 27 -22.26 29.67 -24.82
N ARG A 28 -23.45 29.20 -25.19
CA ARG A 28 -23.69 28.53 -26.49
C ARG A 28 -23.51 29.47 -27.68
N ALA A 29 -23.89 30.74 -27.53
CA ALA A 29 -23.71 31.76 -28.56
C ALA A 29 -22.24 32.22 -28.68
N SER A 30 -21.46 32.12 -27.60
CA SER A 30 -20.04 32.51 -27.57
C SER A 30 -19.09 31.47 -28.21
N ILE A 31 -19.57 30.27 -28.53
CA ILE A 31 -18.77 29.23 -29.19
C ILE A 31 -18.78 29.54 -30.71
N PRO A 32 -17.65 29.94 -31.31
CA PRO A 32 -17.59 30.22 -32.74
C PRO A 32 -17.91 28.94 -33.54
N ALA A 33 -18.75 29.07 -34.55
CA ALA A 33 -19.14 27.97 -35.42
C ALA A 33 -17.90 27.30 -36.04
N SER A 34 -17.84 25.97 -35.96
CA SER A 34 -16.74 25.18 -36.51
C SER A 34 -16.52 25.51 -37.99
N LYS A 35 -15.27 25.86 -38.31
CA LYS A 35 -14.81 26.13 -39.67
C LYS A 35 -15.14 24.91 -40.57
N PRO A 36 -15.65 25.10 -41.80
CA PRO A 36 -15.94 24.00 -42.70
C PRO A 36 -14.70 23.13 -42.92
N GLN A 37 -14.84 21.86 -42.58
CA GLN A 37 -13.80 20.84 -42.67
C GLN A 37 -13.44 20.63 -44.14
N ALA A 38 -12.14 20.73 -44.45
CA ALA A 38 -11.63 20.46 -45.80
C ALA A 38 -12.00 19.03 -46.23
N ALA A 39 -12.21 18.85 -47.54
CA ALA A 39 -12.62 17.58 -48.13
C ALA A 39 -11.74 16.42 -47.63
N PRO A 40 -12.35 15.29 -47.23
CA PRO A 40 -11.61 14.17 -46.66
C PRO A 40 -10.63 13.64 -47.70
N GLU A 41 -9.34 13.59 -47.36
CA GLU A 41 -8.37 12.79 -48.10
C GLU A 41 -8.84 11.33 -48.13
N PRO A 42 -8.60 10.61 -49.25
CA PRO A 42 -9.04 9.24 -49.40
C PRO A 42 -8.48 8.38 -48.26
N THR A 43 -9.38 7.86 -47.44
CA THR A 43 -9.06 6.98 -46.32
C THR A 43 -8.28 5.79 -46.87
N PRO A 44 -7.07 5.49 -46.37
CA PRO A 44 -6.33 4.33 -46.83
C PRO A 44 -7.17 3.07 -46.59
N ASP A 45 -7.29 2.25 -47.64
CA ASP A 45 -8.06 1.02 -47.62
C ASP A 45 -7.48 0.06 -46.58
N PHE A 46 -8.21 -0.10 -45.49
CA PHE A 46 -7.84 -0.95 -44.36
C PHE A 46 -7.67 -2.42 -44.81
N ALA A 47 -8.45 -2.86 -45.80
CA ALA A 47 -8.32 -4.21 -46.34
C ALA A 47 -6.98 -4.40 -47.09
N ALA A 48 -6.49 -3.36 -47.78
CA ALA A 48 -5.21 -3.40 -48.48
C ALA A 48 -4.01 -3.39 -47.51
N GLN A 49 -4.09 -2.66 -46.39
CA GLN A 49 -3.03 -2.67 -45.37
C GLN A 49 -2.98 -4.00 -44.60
N VAL A 50 -4.12 -4.61 -44.32
CA VAL A 50 -4.20 -5.95 -43.72
C VAL A 50 -3.68 -7.03 -44.67
N ALA A 51 -3.89 -6.89 -45.98
CA ALA A 51 -3.37 -7.82 -46.98
C ALA A 51 -1.85 -7.70 -47.23
N GLN A 52 -1.24 -6.55 -46.93
CA GLN A 52 0.21 -6.33 -47.06
C GLN A 52 1.03 -6.88 -45.88
N ALA A 53 0.38 -7.08 -44.73
CA ALA A 53 0.95 -7.87 -43.63
C ALA A 53 0.84 -9.35 -44.00
N GLY A 54 1.91 -9.90 -44.60
CA GLY A 54 1.93 -11.28 -45.07
C GLY A 54 1.57 -12.34 -44.01
N PRO A 55 1.28 -13.58 -44.44
CA PRO A 55 0.75 -14.66 -43.59
C PRO A 55 1.64 -15.11 -42.41
N ASP A 56 2.88 -14.63 -42.34
CA ASP A 56 3.85 -14.95 -41.28
C ASP A 56 3.94 -13.86 -40.19
N HIS A 57 3.05 -12.85 -40.19
CA HIS A 57 3.00 -11.85 -39.13
C HIS A 57 1.69 -11.90 -38.35
N ASP A 58 1.83 -12.39 -37.12
CA ASP A 58 0.88 -12.50 -36.02
C ASP A 58 0.35 -11.13 -35.58
N VAL A 59 -0.36 -10.43 -36.48
CA VAL A 59 -1.06 -9.18 -36.21
C VAL A 59 -2.54 -9.50 -36.13
N LEU A 60 -2.93 -10.20 -35.05
CA LEU A 60 -4.33 -10.38 -34.70
C LEU A 60 -4.95 -9.01 -34.38
N ALA A 61 -6.04 -8.73 -35.08
CA ALA A 61 -6.84 -7.51 -34.98
C ALA A 61 -7.25 -7.19 -33.54
N GLY A 62 -7.02 -5.95 -33.11
CA GLY A 62 -7.51 -5.37 -31.85
C GLY A 62 -6.46 -4.64 -31.01
N GLY A 63 -5.18 -4.91 -31.23
CA GLY A 63 -4.07 -4.28 -30.53
C GLY A 63 -2.81 -5.08 -30.81
N GLY A 64 -2.14 -4.76 -31.92
CA GLY A 64 -0.94 -5.48 -32.35
C GLY A 64 0.19 -5.14 -31.38
N ILE A 65 0.43 -6.01 -30.42
CA ILE A 65 1.61 -5.95 -29.57
C ILE A 65 2.78 -6.45 -30.42
N ASP A 66 3.70 -5.56 -30.78
CA ASP A 66 4.95 -5.97 -31.39
C ASP A 66 5.94 -6.33 -30.27
N HIS A 67 6.06 -7.62 -30.01
CA HIS A 67 6.96 -8.14 -29.00
C HIS A 67 8.44 -7.89 -29.30
N ARG A 68 8.80 -7.57 -30.56
CA ARG A 68 10.20 -7.37 -30.97
C ARG A 68 10.77 -6.06 -30.47
N ASP A 69 9.97 -5.00 -30.44
CA ASP A 69 10.40 -3.67 -30.00
C ASP A 69 9.62 -3.14 -28.78
N GLY A 70 8.72 -3.96 -28.22
CA GLY A 70 7.96 -3.60 -27.03
C GLY A 70 6.93 -2.49 -27.28
N THR A 71 6.44 -2.35 -28.51
CA THR A 71 5.43 -1.35 -28.86
C THR A 71 4.04 -1.97 -29.05
N VAL A 72 3.02 -1.13 -28.94
CA VAL A 72 1.61 -1.46 -29.22
C VAL A 72 1.10 -0.54 -30.30
N SER A 73 0.49 -1.13 -31.31
CA SER A 73 -0.27 -0.42 -32.34
C SER A 73 -1.77 -0.47 -32.02
N TYR A 74 -2.41 0.69 -31.94
CA TYR A 74 -3.86 0.80 -31.71
C TYR A 74 -4.47 1.87 -32.62
N ALA A 75 -5.71 1.66 -33.05
CA ALA A 75 -6.50 2.68 -33.73
C ALA A 75 -7.27 3.51 -32.70
N ASP A 76 -7.17 4.84 -32.78
CA ASP A 76 -8.02 5.70 -31.95
C ASP A 76 -9.46 5.78 -32.50
N ALA A 77 -10.33 6.52 -31.81
CA ALA A 77 -11.74 6.67 -32.21
C ALA A 77 -11.94 7.33 -33.60
N THR A 78 -10.90 7.94 -34.16
CA THR A 78 -10.91 8.52 -35.53
C THR A 78 -10.46 7.51 -36.58
N GLY A 79 -10.09 6.29 -36.18
CA GLY A 79 -9.49 5.27 -37.04
C GLY A 79 -8.00 5.48 -37.29
N LYS A 80 -7.37 6.48 -36.67
CA LYS A 80 -5.93 6.72 -36.84
C LYS A 80 -5.14 5.69 -36.04
N VAL A 81 -4.31 4.92 -36.75
CA VAL A 81 -3.39 3.96 -36.13
C VAL A 81 -2.20 4.72 -35.53
N SER A 82 -1.95 4.48 -34.25
CA SER A 82 -0.81 5.02 -33.49
C SER A 82 0.02 3.87 -32.93
N ARG A 83 1.35 3.98 -33.02
CA ARG A 83 2.32 3.08 -32.41
C ARG A 83 2.96 3.76 -31.19
N ARG A 84 2.92 3.13 -30.03
CA ARG A 84 3.48 3.66 -28.77
C ARG A 84 4.26 2.57 -28.04
N PRO A 85 5.26 2.91 -27.20
CA PRO A 85 5.82 1.95 -26.24
C PRO A 85 4.71 1.32 -25.39
N MET A 86 4.83 0.03 -25.10
CA MET A 86 3.88 -0.71 -24.28
C MET A 86 3.63 -0.03 -22.93
N ALA A 87 4.69 0.47 -22.28
CA ALA A 87 4.58 1.18 -21.01
C ALA A 87 3.66 2.40 -21.11
N HIS A 88 3.79 3.22 -22.16
CA HIS A 88 2.91 4.36 -22.42
C HIS A 88 1.46 3.94 -22.69
N TRP A 89 1.24 2.86 -23.44
CA TRP A 89 -0.10 2.36 -23.71
C TRP A 89 -0.77 1.83 -22.43
N ILE A 90 -0.03 1.13 -21.58
CA ILE A 90 -0.51 0.69 -20.27
C ILE A 90 -0.78 1.89 -19.35
N GLY A 91 0.12 2.87 -19.30
CA GLY A 91 -0.08 4.09 -18.52
C GLY A 91 -1.35 4.85 -18.96
N PHE A 92 -1.59 4.96 -20.27
CA PHE A 92 -2.80 5.57 -20.81
C PHE A 92 -4.08 4.82 -20.40
N ASN A 93 -4.10 3.48 -20.51
CA ASN A 93 -5.25 2.69 -20.07
C ASN A 93 -5.43 2.75 -18.55
N ALA A 94 -4.35 2.73 -17.79
CA ALA A 94 -4.38 2.89 -16.34
C ALA A 94 -4.93 4.26 -15.93
N LEU A 95 -4.67 5.33 -16.70
CA LEU A 95 -5.26 6.65 -16.47
C LEU A 95 -6.79 6.63 -16.64
N GLN A 96 -7.30 5.92 -17.67
CA GLN A 96 -8.74 5.74 -17.85
C GLN A 96 -9.37 4.94 -16.70
N MET A 97 -8.68 3.87 -16.27
CA MET A 97 -9.09 3.08 -15.10
C MET A 97 -9.06 3.92 -13.82
N HIS A 98 -8.04 4.76 -13.63
CA HIS A 98 -7.91 5.65 -12.49
C HIS A 98 -9.09 6.60 -12.38
N SER A 99 -9.52 7.18 -13.51
CA SER A 99 -10.73 8.02 -13.54
C SER A 99 -11.97 7.24 -13.10
N ARG A 100 -12.16 6.01 -13.58
CA ARG A 100 -13.31 5.17 -13.20
C ARG A 100 -13.27 4.77 -11.72
N VAL A 101 -12.09 4.38 -11.23
CA VAL A 101 -11.88 4.05 -9.81
C VAL A 101 -12.18 5.27 -8.94
N ARG A 102 -11.68 6.46 -9.28
CA ARG A 102 -11.99 7.70 -8.55
C ARG A 102 -13.48 8.04 -8.54
N SER A 103 -14.16 7.87 -9.67
CA SER A 103 -15.62 8.06 -9.73
C SER A 103 -16.37 7.06 -8.86
N GLU A 104 -15.95 5.79 -8.86
CA GLU A 104 -16.56 4.74 -8.05
C GLU A 104 -16.32 4.94 -6.55
N ILE A 105 -15.10 5.33 -6.14
CA ILE A 105 -14.80 5.75 -4.76
C ILE A 105 -15.73 6.89 -4.36
N GLY A 106 -15.86 7.92 -5.20
CA GLY A 106 -16.75 9.05 -4.94
C GLY A 106 -18.21 8.64 -4.79
N ARG A 107 -18.71 7.76 -5.67
CA ARG A 107 -20.07 7.22 -5.60
C ARG A 107 -20.31 6.44 -4.30
N ARG A 108 -19.41 5.53 -3.96
CA ARG A 108 -19.52 4.72 -2.74
C ARG A 108 -19.35 5.57 -1.48
N ARG A 109 -18.52 6.61 -1.51
CA ARG A 109 -18.40 7.55 -0.38
C ARG A 109 -19.74 8.17 -0.01
N ILE A 110 -20.49 8.60 -1.03
CA ILE A 110 -21.81 9.22 -0.83
C ILE A 110 -22.83 8.21 -0.26
N ILE A 111 -22.78 6.96 -0.72
CA ILE A 111 -23.79 5.94 -0.37
C ILE A 111 -23.47 5.23 0.95
N GLU A 112 -22.20 4.88 1.15
CA GLU A 112 -21.75 3.98 2.22
C GLU A 112 -21.07 4.74 3.37
N ALA A 113 -20.35 5.82 3.09
CA ALA A 113 -19.46 6.46 4.06
C ALA A 113 -20.00 7.75 4.67
N ASN A 114 -21.03 8.35 4.08
CA ASN A 114 -21.49 9.71 4.40
C ASN A 114 -22.05 9.86 5.84
N HIS A 115 -22.34 8.74 6.50
CA HIS A 115 -22.85 8.71 7.88
C HIS A 115 -21.91 7.99 8.86
N LEU A 116 -20.74 7.56 8.39
CA LEU A 116 -19.78 6.88 9.24
C LEU A 116 -19.04 7.88 10.16
N PRO A 117 -18.79 7.53 11.43
CA PRO A 117 -17.83 8.26 12.27
C PRO A 117 -16.41 8.16 11.68
N GLY A 118 -15.48 9.01 12.14
CA GLY A 118 -14.16 9.19 11.51
C GLY A 118 -13.32 7.91 11.41
N ASP A 119 -13.26 7.12 12.49
CA ASP A 119 -12.58 5.82 12.57
C ASP A 119 -13.19 4.79 11.60
N ALA A 120 -14.52 4.71 11.53
CA ALA A 120 -15.21 3.86 10.57
C ALA A 120 -15.04 4.35 9.12
N HIS A 121 -14.87 5.66 8.89
CA HIS A 121 -14.57 6.22 7.58
C HIS A 121 -13.17 5.84 7.10
N GLU A 122 -12.16 5.82 7.99
CA GLU A 122 -10.81 5.37 7.64
C GLU A 122 -10.77 3.88 7.29
N ALA A 123 -11.41 3.03 8.09
CA ALA A 123 -11.55 1.61 7.79
C ALA A 123 -12.29 1.37 6.46
N TRP A 124 -13.35 2.14 6.20
CA TRP A 124 -14.06 2.13 4.93
C TRP A 124 -13.17 2.57 3.75
N GLU A 125 -12.39 3.63 3.91
CA GLU A 125 -11.49 4.14 2.87
C GLU A 125 -10.38 3.14 2.55
N ALA A 126 -9.76 2.54 3.57
CA ALA A 126 -8.76 1.48 3.42
C ALA A 126 -9.35 0.25 2.70
N ARG A 127 -10.58 -0.16 3.06
CA ARG A 127 -11.31 -1.25 2.39
C ARG A 127 -11.55 -0.92 0.91
N ILE A 128 -12.09 0.26 0.61
CA ILE A 128 -12.42 0.64 -0.78
C ILE A 128 -11.17 0.85 -1.64
N ARG A 129 -10.09 1.43 -1.11
CA ARG A 129 -8.80 1.54 -1.82
C ARG A 129 -8.25 0.16 -2.18
N ARG A 130 -8.43 -0.84 -1.30
CA ARG A 130 -8.05 -2.24 -1.51
C ARG A 130 -8.93 -2.93 -2.55
N GLU A 131 -10.26 -2.84 -2.40
CA GLU A 131 -11.23 -3.44 -3.33
C GLU A 131 -11.03 -2.93 -4.75
N LEU A 132 -10.89 -1.61 -4.92
CA LEU A 132 -10.75 -0.97 -6.23
C LEU A 132 -9.31 -0.86 -6.71
N ARG A 133 -8.34 -1.31 -5.91
CA ARG A 133 -6.90 -1.24 -6.19
C ARG A 133 -6.44 0.16 -6.60
N SER A 134 -6.96 1.18 -5.91
CA SER A 134 -6.76 2.59 -6.27
C SER A 134 -5.28 2.94 -6.37
N ASP A 135 -4.45 2.46 -5.44
CA ASP A 135 -3.02 2.81 -5.40
C ASP A 135 -2.24 2.13 -6.53
N ALA A 136 -2.59 0.89 -6.90
CA ALA A 136 -1.96 0.20 -8.03
C ALA A 136 -2.33 0.85 -9.37
N VAL A 137 -3.60 1.21 -9.54
CA VAL A 137 -4.07 1.92 -10.73
C VAL A 137 -3.45 3.31 -10.81
N HIS A 138 -3.29 3.99 -9.67
CA HIS A 138 -2.57 5.27 -9.58
C HIS A 138 -1.09 5.12 -9.95
N ALA A 139 -0.40 4.12 -9.40
CA ALA A 139 0.99 3.85 -9.73
C ALA A 139 1.18 3.54 -11.22
N LEU A 140 0.29 2.76 -11.84
CA LEU A 140 0.32 2.53 -13.29
C LEU A 140 -0.02 3.78 -14.10
N ALA A 141 -0.97 4.61 -13.66
CA ALA A 141 -1.35 5.82 -14.39
C ALA A 141 -0.24 6.87 -14.38
N PHE A 142 0.45 7.06 -13.24
CA PHE A 142 1.37 8.19 -13.03
C PHE A 142 2.85 7.77 -12.89
N ARG A 143 3.14 6.48 -12.72
CA ARG A 143 4.50 5.93 -12.53
C ARG A 143 4.71 4.64 -13.36
N HIS A 144 4.12 4.56 -14.55
CA HIS A 144 4.18 3.37 -15.41
C HIS A 144 5.60 2.91 -15.72
N ASP A 145 6.55 3.84 -15.90
CA ASP A 145 7.94 3.50 -16.20
C ASP A 145 8.58 2.69 -15.06
N ARG A 146 8.45 3.15 -13.81
CA ARG A 146 8.94 2.43 -12.62
C ARG A 146 8.26 1.08 -12.44
N ALA A 147 6.95 1.00 -12.70
CA ALA A 147 6.21 -0.26 -12.62
C ALA A 147 6.69 -1.27 -13.70
N PHE A 148 7.06 -0.78 -14.88
CA PHE A 148 7.60 -1.59 -15.96
C PHE A 148 9.04 -2.03 -15.69
N GLU A 149 9.89 -1.15 -15.18
CA GLU A 149 11.25 -1.51 -14.75
C GLU A 149 11.23 -2.61 -13.70
N ALA A 150 10.38 -2.49 -12.68
CA ALA A 150 10.21 -3.52 -11.65
C ALA A 150 9.72 -4.86 -12.24
N ALA A 151 8.75 -4.83 -13.15
CA ALA A 151 8.24 -6.04 -13.80
C ALA A 151 9.26 -6.65 -14.76
N GLN A 152 10.07 -5.83 -15.42
CA GLN A 152 11.10 -6.29 -16.34
C GLN A 152 12.28 -6.89 -15.58
N ALA A 153 12.68 -6.32 -14.43
CA ALA A 153 13.66 -6.92 -13.53
C ALA A 153 13.24 -8.31 -13.05
N LEU A 154 11.95 -8.52 -12.75
CA LEU A 154 11.40 -9.84 -12.42
C LEU A 154 11.41 -10.81 -13.62
N ARG A 155 11.19 -10.30 -14.84
CA ARG A 155 11.03 -11.12 -16.06
C ARG A 155 12.35 -11.54 -16.69
N THR A 156 13.32 -10.64 -16.77
CA THR A 156 14.58 -10.91 -17.47
C THR A 156 15.49 -11.84 -16.68
N GLY A 157 15.14 -12.14 -15.43
CA GLY A 157 16.03 -12.89 -14.54
C GLY A 157 17.42 -12.27 -14.55
N ALA A 158 17.51 -10.93 -14.65
CA ALA A 158 18.76 -10.23 -14.34
C ALA A 158 19.16 -10.80 -12.98
N GLU A 159 20.23 -11.61 -13.00
CA GLU A 159 20.39 -12.75 -12.10
C GLU A 159 19.89 -12.40 -10.70
N PRO A 160 19.07 -13.25 -10.05
CA PRO A 160 19.01 -13.17 -8.61
C PRO A 160 20.48 -13.18 -8.21
N THR A 161 20.96 -12.11 -7.57
CA THR A 161 22.28 -12.04 -6.96
C THR A 161 22.57 -13.47 -6.52
N THR A 162 23.56 -14.11 -7.14
CA THR A 162 23.83 -15.56 -6.91
C THR A 162 23.62 -15.86 -5.43
N GLN A 163 23.11 -17.03 -5.04
CA GLN A 163 22.84 -17.35 -3.63
C GLN A 163 23.93 -16.80 -2.67
N ALA A 164 25.21 -16.89 -3.08
CA ALA A 164 26.35 -16.26 -2.43
C ALA A 164 26.33 -14.71 -2.31
N LEU A 165 25.96 -13.97 -3.36
CA LEU A 165 25.73 -12.52 -3.30
C LEU A 165 24.53 -12.14 -2.43
N ARG A 166 23.46 -12.95 -2.40
CA ARG A 166 22.33 -12.75 -1.48
C ARG A 166 22.74 -12.98 -0.03
N GLU A 167 23.45 -14.06 0.25
CA GLU A 167 24.00 -14.36 1.57
C GLU A 167 24.99 -13.29 2.03
N ARG A 168 25.83 -12.79 1.12
CA ARG A 168 26.72 -11.65 1.38
C ARG A 168 25.93 -10.37 1.69
N GLY A 169 24.93 -10.06 0.88
CA GLY A 169 24.07 -8.89 1.10
C GLY A 169 23.28 -9.00 2.42
N ASP A 170 22.85 -10.20 2.80
CA ASP A 170 22.18 -10.46 4.08
C ASP A 170 23.15 -10.28 5.26
N ALA A 171 24.40 -10.75 5.14
CA ALA A 171 25.41 -10.49 6.16
C ALA A 171 25.74 -9.00 6.32
N GLU A 172 25.83 -8.26 5.21
CA GLU A 172 26.00 -6.80 5.22
C GLU A 172 24.77 -6.10 5.84
N LEU A 173 23.56 -6.58 5.53
CA LEU A 173 22.30 -6.09 6.11
C LEU A 173 22.25 -6.30 7.62
N LEU A 174 22.62 -7.48 8.10
CA LEU A 174 22.66 -7.80 9.53
C LEU A 174 23.73 -7.01 10.29
N ALA A 175 24.85 -6.68 9.63
CA ALA A 175 25.86 -5.80 10.22
C ALA A 175 25.35 -4.36 10.45
N LEU A 176 24.32 -3.92 9.70
CA LEU A 176 23.67 -2.63 9.92
C LEU A 176 22.72 -2.62 11.13
N ALA A 177 22.25 -3.78 11.62
CA ALA A 177 21.28 -3.84 12.71
C ALA A 177 21.73 -3.05 13.97
N PRO A 178 22.91 -3.30 14.58
CA PRO A 178 23.33 -2.55 15.77
C PRO A 178 23.63 -1.07 15.47
N VAL A 179 24.03 -0.74 14.24
CA VAL A 179 24.31 0.64 13.81
C VAL A 179 22.99 1.42 13.67
N TRP A 180 21.97 0.79 13.10
CA TRP A 180 20.63 1.34 12.97
C TRP A 180 19.99 1.53 14.35
N GLU A 181 20.07 0.54 15.25
CA GLU A 181 19.54 0.67 16.62
C GLU A 181 20.20 1.83 17.37
N ALA A 182 21.53 1.94 17.33
CA ALA A 182 22.24 3.06 17.95
C ALA A 182 21.88 4.42 17.33
N ALA A 183 21.62 4.47 16.02
CA ALA A 183 21.20 5.70 15.33
C ALA A 183 19.76 6.09 15.70
N VAL A 184 18.86 5.12 15.87
CA VAL A 184 17.49 5.35 16.38
C VAL A 184 17.54 5.92 17.79
N ASP A 185 18.33 5.32 18.70
CA ASP A 185 18.48 5.79 20.08
C ASP A 185 19.09 7.20 20.16
N LEU A 186 20.10 7.47 19.33
CA LEU A 186 20.72 8.79 19.23
C LEU A 186 19.72 9.84 18.74
N TYR A 187 18.98 9.54 17.67
CA TYR A 187 17.97 10.44 17.12
C TYR A 187 16.87 10.72 18.13
N GLN A 188 16.33 9.69 18.80
CA GLN A 188 15.28 9.86 19.80
C GLN A 188 15.74 10.75 20.95
N ARG A 189 16.93 10.49 21.50
CA ARG A 189 17.50 11.31 22.58
C ARG A 189 17.68 12.78 22.18
N LEU A 190 18.17 13.05 20.97
CA LEU A 190 18.35 14.43 20.50
C LEU A 190 17.01 15.11 20.20
N SER A 191 16.02 14.36 19.71
CA SER A 191 14.65 14.86 19.53
C SER A 191 13.97 15.20 20.86
N ASP A 192 14.20 14.40 21.90
CA ASP A 192 13.70 14.66 23.25
C ASP A 192 14.39 15.89 23.87
N GLU A 193 15.70 16.03 23.66
CA GLU A 193 16.49 17.20 24.10
C GLU A 193 16.04 18.48 23.38
N GLU A 194 15.86 18.44 22.06
CA GLU A 194 15.29 19.54 21.28
C GLU A 194 13.93 19.97 21.81
N SER A 195 13.04 19.00 22.08
CA SER A 195 11.70 19.27 22.61
C SER A 195 11.78 19.95 23.98
N LEU A 196 12.65 19.46 24.88
CA LEU A 196 12.85 20.03 26.21
C LEU A 196 13.44 21.45 26.16
N ILE A 197 14.42 21.69 25.28
CA ILE A 197 15.02 23.01 25.07
C ILE A 197 13.96 23.96 24.49
N GLY A 198 13.18 23.52 23.50
CA GLY A 198 12.08 24.28 22.93
C GLY A 198 11.02 24.67 23.96
N GLU A 199 10.59 23.74 24.81
CA GLU A 199 9.65 24.00 25.90
C GLU A 199 10.21 25.02 26.91
N THR A 200 11.49 24.90 27.26
CA THR A 200 12.15 25.81 28.20
C THR A 200 12.30 27.20 27.60
N ALA A 201 12.80 27.28 26.37
CA ALA A 201 12.97 28.52 25.61
C ALA A 201 11.65 29.25 25.37
N SER A 202 10.54 28.52 25.17
CA SER A 202 9.22 29.11 24.96
C SER A 202 8.74 29.94 26.16
N LYS A 203 9.20 29.58 27.38
CA LYS A 203 8.94 30.34 28.61
C LYS A 203 9.84 31.57 28.73
N GLU A 204 10.96 31.60 28.02
CA GLU A 204 12.00 32.64 28.09
C GLU A 204 11.97 33.59 26.88
N GLY A 205 10.91 34.39 26.80
CA GLY A 205 10.87 35.53 25.86
C GLY A 205 10.70 35.14 24.40
N TRP A 206 9.84 34.14 24.14
CA TRP A 206 9.34 33.85 22.80
C TRP A 206 8.78 35.13 22.15
N PRO A 207 9.21 35.51 20.92
CA PRO A 207 8.79 36.73 20.25
C PRO A 207 7.31 36.79 19.85
N GLY A 208 6.53 35.73 20.13
CA GLY A 208 5.11 35.66 19.80
C GLY A 208 4.85 35.22 18.35
N PRO A 209 3.58 35.15 17.93
CA PRO A 209 3.21 34.74 16.59
C PRO A 209 3.69 35.73 15.53
N ALA A 210 3.92 35.24 14.31
CA ALA A 210 4.34 36.07 13.19
C ALA A 210 3.29 37.16 12.88
N PRO A 211 3.71 38.40 12.56
CA PRO A 211 2.80 39.46 12.13
C PRO A 211 2.14 39.10 10.78
N ALA A 212 0.94 39.62 10.53
CA ALA A 212 0.20 39.36 9.31
C ALA A 212 0.85 40.04 8.09
N GLY A 213 0.93 39.32 6.97
CA GLY A 213 1.45 39.84 5.69
C GLY A 213 2.95 39.63 5.49
N ALA A 214 3.47 40.17 4.39
CA ALA A 214 4.90 40.19 4.08
C ALA A 214 5.37 41.64 4.06
N GLY A 215 6.30 42.01 4.95
CA GLY A 215 6.75 43.40 5.10
C GLY A 215 7.95 43.55 6.03
N PRO A 216 8.40 44.78 6.30
CA PRO A 216 9.53 45.05 7.20
C PRO A 216 9.34 44.46 8.60
N GLU A 217 8.11 44.50 9.12
CA GLU A 217 7.75 43.90 10.41
C GLU A 217 7.95 42.38 10.42
N TRP A 218 7.65 41.70 9.31
CA TRP A 218 7.89 40.27 9.17
C TRP A 218 9.39 39.94 9.22
N ARG A 219 10.23 40.74 8.56
CA ARG A 219 11.69 40.53 8.59
C ARG A 219 12.27 40.78 9.99
N ALA A 220 11.80 41.83 10.67
CA ALA A 220 12.22 42.14 12.03
C ALA A 220 11.83 41.01 13.01
N TRP A 221 10.61 40.48 12.89
CA TRP A 221 10.17 39.33 13.67
C TRP A 221 10.99 38.07 13.35
N PHE A 222 11.30 37.81 12.08
CA PHE A 222 12.14 36.67 11.68
C PHE A 222 13.54 36.77 12.30
N GLN A 223 14.19 37.93 12.22
CA GLN A 223 15.49 38.15 12.86
C GLN A 223 15.40 37.95 14.38
N GLN A 224 14.39 38.54 15.03
CA GLN A 224 14.17 38.38 16.47
C GLN A 224 13.97 36.90 16.85
N LYS A 225 13.27 36.13 16.00
CA LYS A 225 13.09 34.69 16.19
C LYS A 225 14.40 33.93 16.06
N GLU A 226 15.22 34.22 15.05
CA GLU A 226 16.52 33.58 14.89
C GLU A 226 17.46 33.93 16.05
N ASP A 227 17.55 35.19 16.45
CA ASP A 227 18.33 35.63 17.61
C ASP A 227 17.86 34.94 18.91
N TRP A 228 16.56 34.73 19.06
CA TRP A 228 15.99 33.96 20.17
C TRP A 228 16.38 32.48 20.08
N ARG A 229 16.31 31.85 18.90
CA ARG A 229 16.71 30.43 18.69
C ARG A 229 18.19 30.22 19.01
N GLU A 230 19.06 31.13 18.56
CA GLU A 230 20.50 31.07 18.83
C GLU A 230 20.79 31.24 20.33
N ARG A 231 20.23 32.28 20.96
CA ARG A 231 20.48 32.58 22.39
C ARG A 231 19.97 31.49 23.33
N THR A 232 18.89 30.82 22.99
CA THR A 232 18.27 29.78 23.83
C THR A 232 18.79 28.37 23.55
N GLY A 233 19.63 28.20 22.53
CA GLY A 233 20.16 26.89 22.13
C GLY A 233 19.21 26.05 21.27
N VAL A 234 17.99 26.53 21.01
CA VAL A 234 17.00 25.85 20.14
C VAL A 234 17.59 25.57 18.76
N ALA A 235 18.28 26.55 18.15
CA ALA A 235 18.90 26.37 16.84
C ALA A 235 19.90 25.21 16.81
N SER A 236 20.76 25.11 17.83
CA SER A 236 21.77 24.05 17.92
C SER A 236 21.16 22.67 18.17
N ALA A 237 20.06 22.60 18.94
CA ALA A 237 19.37 21.35 19.21
C ALA A 237 18.62 20.82 17.97
N GLU A 238 17.92 21.71 17.24
CA GLU A 238 17.27 21.41 15.96
C GLU A 238 18.29 20.97 14.90
N GLU A 239 19.47 21.60 14.86
CA GLU A 239 20.56 21.19 13.97
C GLU A 239 21.07 19.79 14.31
N ALA A 240 21.35 19.52 15.59
CA ALA A 240 21.85 18.21 16.05
C ALA A 240 20.84 17.08 15.80
N SER A 241 19.55 17.29 16.10
CA SER A 241 18.50 16.30 15.82
C SER A 241 18.31 16.08 14.32
N GLY A 242 18.37 17.15 13.51
CA GLY A 242 18.28 17.10 12.06
C GLY A 242 19.45 16.35 11.41
N GLU A 243 20.67 16.55 11.90
CA GLU A 243 21.86 15.80 11.48
C GLU A 243 21.73 14.31 11.83
N ALA A 244 21.28 13.99 13.05
CA ALA A 244 21.05 12.61 13.47
C ALA A 244 19.94 11.93 12.64
N GLY A 245 18.85 12.63 12.34
CA GLY A 245 17.77 12.15 11.49
C GLY A 245 18.24 11.89 10.06
N THR A 246 19.08 12.76 9.52
CA THR A 246 19.70 12.57 8.18
C THR A 246 20.62 11.34 8.17
N ALA A 247 21.43 11.16 9.21
CA ALA A 247 22.30 10.00 9.34
C ALA A 247 21.51 8.68 9.47
N LEU A 248 20.45 8.67 10.27
CA LEU A 248 19.54 7.54 10.41
C LEU A 248 18.88 7.18 9.07
N HIS A 249 18.32 8.18 8.37
CA HIS A 249 17.68 7.96 7.07
C HIS A 249 18.64 7.33 6.05
N LYS A 250 19.92 7.72 6.07
CA LYS A 250 20.95 7.12 5.20
C LYS A 250 21.16 5.62 5.51
N ILE A 251 21.12 5.22 6.78
CA ILE A 251 21.22 3.81 7.17
C ILE A 251 19.96 3.04 6.72
N GLU A 252 18.78 3.65 6.87
CA GLU A 252 17.51 3.05 6.44
C GLU A 252 17.46 2.84 4.91
N LEU A 253 18.02 3.76 4.11
CA LEU A 253 18.19 3.57 2.66
C LEU A 253 19.13 2.41 2.34
N GLN A 254 20.25 2.26 3.07
CA GLN A 254 21.15 1.11 2.90
C GLN A 254 20.46 -0.22 3.24
N ILE A 255 19.66 -0.24 4.31
CA ILE A 255 18.83 -1.41 4.67
C ILE A 255 17.83 -1.72 3.55
N ALA A 256 17.19 -0.72 2.96
CA ALA A 256 16.23 -0.92 1.88
C ALA A 256 16.85 -1.56 0.63
N GLU A 257 18.09 -1.17 0.30
CA GLU A 257 18.82 -1.63 -0.88
C GLU A 257 19.37 -3.06 -0.77
N LEU A 258 19.85 -3.47 0.41
CA LEU A 258 20.49 -4.77 0.60
C LEU A 258 19.47 -5.91 0.59
N PRO A 259 19.73 -7.06 -0.05
CA PRO A 259 18.80 -8.18 -0.06
C PRO A 259 18.72 -8.86 1.32
N ALA A 260 17.50 -9.22 1.75
CA ALA A 260 17.29 -10.11 2.89
C ALA A 260 17.15 -11.56 2.42
N ALA A 261 18.13 -12.40 2.76
CA ALA A 261 18.15 -13.83 2.45
C ALA A 261 17.82 -14.70 3.67
N SER A 262 17.81 -14.11 4.87
CA SER A 262 17.44 -14.78 6.11
C SER A 262 16.19 -14.15 6.74
N LEU A 263 15.58 -14.89 7.67
CA LEU A 263 14.49 -14.37 8.50
C LEU A 263 14.93 -13.16 9.33
N ALA A 264 16.20 -13.12 9.76
CA ALA A 264 16.73 -12.00 10.53
C ALA A 264 16.83 -10.73 9.66
N GLY A 265 17.28 -10.85 8.40
CA GLY A 265 17.30 -9.75 7.45
C GLY A 265 15.88 -9.23 7.14
N LEU A 266 14.92 -10.13 6.95
CA LEU A 266 13.50 -9.77 6.75
C LEU A 266 12.93 -9.01 7.95
N LYS A 267 13.21 -9.48 9.17
CA LYS A 267 12.79 -8.81 10.41
C LYS A 267 13.39 -7.42 10.54
N LEU A 268 14.66 -7.22 10.18
CA LEU A 268 15.28 -5.89 10.21
C LEU A 268 14.58 -4.91 9.25
N LYS A 269 14.31 -5.32 8.00
CA LYS A 269 13.57 -4.49 7.04
C LYS A 269 12.16 -4.16 7.51
N ALA A 270 11.46 -5.14 8.10
CA ALA A 270 10.13 -4.93 8.65
C ALA A 270 10.15 -3.92 9.82
N ARG A 271 11.16 -3.96 10.70
CA ARG A 271 11.32 -2.98 11.78
C ARG A 271 11.57 -1.57 11.27
N VAL A 272 12.34 -1.39 10.19
CA VAL A 272 12.52 -0.07 9.55
C VAL A 272 11.20 0.47 8.99
N ALA A 273 10.41 -0.40 8.34
CA ALA A 273 9.09 -0.03 7.85
C ALA A 273 8.15 0.38 9.00
N GLN A 274 8.09 -0.43 10.06
CA GLN A 274 7.28 -0.16 11.24
C GLN A 274 7.65 1.17 11.91
N ARG A 275 8.94 1.43 12.12
CA ARG A 275 9.39 2.72 12.67
C ARG A 275 8.91 3.89 11.81
N SER A 276 9.00 3.76 10.49
CA SER A 276 8.56 4.81 9.56
C SER A 276 7.06 5.12 9.73
N ASP A 277 6.25 4.07 9.90
CA ASP A 277 4.82 4.21 10.19
C ASP A 277 4.56 4.84 11.56
N ASP A 278 5.30 4.42 12.60
CA ASP A 278 5.13 4.91 13.98
C ASP A 278 5.37 6.43 14.11
N ILE A 279 6.20 7.01 13.23
CA ILE A 279 6.50 8.46 13.21
C ILE A 279 5.85 9.21 12.04
N ASP A 280 4.92 8.58 11.33
CA ASP A 280 4.21 9.15 10.17
C ASP A 280 5.14 9.71 9.08
N VAL A 281 6.26 9.01 8.80
CA VAL A 281 7.17 9.34 7.69
C VAL A 281 7.03 8.36 6.55
N THR A 282 7.22 8.87 5.33
CA THR A 282 7.24 8.01 4.14
C THR A 282 8.39 7.02 4.24
N TRP A 283 8.10 5.76 3.90
CA TRP A 283 9.11 4.71 3.89
C TRP A 283 10.33 5.09 3.01
N PRO A 284 11.53 4.62 3.37
CA PRO A 284 12.71 4.75 2.52
C PRO A 284 12.41 4.24 1.09
N GLU A 285 12.90 4.98 0.08
CA GLU A 285 12.65 4.62 -1.31
C GLU A 285 13.13 3.19 -1.58
N GLY A 286 12.26 2.37 -2.19
CA GLY A 286 12.59 0.98 -2.51
C GLY A 286 12.37 -0.03 -1.39
N LEU A 287 12.17 0.37 -0.12
CA LEU A 287 12.02 -0.56 1.01
C LEU A 287 10.87 -1.54 0.80
N GLY A 288 9.67 -1.05 0.47
CA GLY A 288 8.50 -1.91 0.28
C GLY A 288 8.64 -2.87 -0.90
N ALA A 289 9.22 -2.41 -2.01
CA ALA A 289 9.48 -3.26 -3.18
C ALA A 289 10.59 -4.29 -2.92
N GLY A 290 11.63 -3.91 -2.18
CA GLY A 290 12.72 -4.77 -1.76
C GLY A 290 12.24 -5.85 -0.80
N LEU A 291 11.49 -5.48 0.24
CA LEU A 291 10.92 -6.42 1.21
C LEU A 291 10.01 -7.45 0.54
N ALA A 292 9.11 -7.02 -0.35
CA ALA A 292 8.24 -7.94 -1.09
C ALA A 292 9.05 -8.92 -1.97
N ARG A 293 10.10 -8.44 -2.64
CA ARG A 293 11.01 -9.28 -3.42
C ARG A 293 11.73 -10.30 -2.55
N ASP A 294 12.23 -9.88 -1.39
CA ASP A 294 13.00 -10.71 -0.48
C ASP A 294 12.12 -11.80 0.16
N ILE A 295 10.87 -11.49 0.51
CA ILE A 295 9.90 -12.49 1.01
C ILE A 295 9.66 -13.57 -0.04
N LEU A 296 9.42 -13.19 -1.30
CA LEU A 296 9.22 -14.16 -2.40
C LEU A 296 10.48 -15.00 -2.63
N ALA A 297 11.65 -14.38 -2.63
CA ALA A 297 12.92 -15.10 -2.80
C ALA A 297 13.19 -16.07 -1.64
N PHE A 298 12.84 -15.69 -0.41
CA PHE A 298 12.99 -16.52 0.78
C PHE A 298 12.06 -17.74 0.73
N THR A 299 10.80 -17.57 0.34
CA THR A 299 9.85 -18.69 0.20
C THR A 299 10.22 -19.63 -0.95
N GLU A 300 10.70 -19.11 -2.07
CA GLU A 300 11.23 -19.91 -3.18
C GLU A 300 12.47 -20.73 -2.77
N ALA A 301 13.39 -20.15 -2.01
CA ALA A 301 14.58 -20.86 -1.52
C ALA A 301 14.24 -22.00 -0.54
N GLN A 302 13.17 -21.85 0.24
CA GLN A 302 12.67 -22.90 1.14
C GLN A 302 11.90 -24.01 0.39
N ALA A 303 11.38 -23.72 -0.79
CA ALA A 303 10.71 -24.70 -1.65
C ALA A 303 11.73 -25.58 -2.39
N ALA A 304 12.33 -26.56 -1.71
CA ALA A 304 13.08 -27.63 -2.37
C ALA A 304 12.20 -28.34 -3.43
N PRO A 305 12.77 -28.86 -4.55
CA PRO A 305 11.98 -29.38 -5.66
C PRO A 305 11.11 -30.57 -5.22
N PRO A 306 9.80 -30.58 -5.53
CA PRO A 306 8.91 -31.63 -5.07
C PRO A 306 9.17 -32.95 -5.81
N LYS A 307 9.50 -33.99 -5.04
CA LYS A 307 9.15 -35.37 -5.39
C LYS A 307 7.62 -35.42 -5.49
N ALA A 308 7.12 -35.66 -6.70
CA ALA A 308 5.74 -36.05 -7.09
C ALA A 308 4.60 -35.48 -6.23
N MET A 309 3.78 -34.62 -6.82
CA MET A 309 2.52 -34.09 -6.27
C MET A 309 1.60 -35.21 -5.74
N ILE A 310 1.84 -35.63 -4.49
CA ILE A 310 0.80 -36.00 -3.55
C ILE A 310 0.20 -34.66 -3.13
N SER A 311 -1.13 -34.56 -3.09
CA SER A 311 -1.81 -33.41 -2.49
C SER A 311 -1.51 -33.42 -0.98
N VAL A 312 -0.33 -32.96 -0.59
CA VAL A 312 0.07 -32.91 0.80
C VAL A 312 -0.59 -31.68 1.40
N SER A 313 -1.54 -31.90 2.30
CA SER A 313 -2.09 -30.83 3.15
C SER A 313 -0.94 -30.20 3.93
N LEU A 314 -0.88 -28.86 3.99
CA LEU A 314 0.11 -28.17 4.84
C LEU A 314 -0.11 -28.51 6.32
N VAL A 315 -1.37 -28.73 6.72
CA VAL A 315 -1.75 -29.11 8.08
C VAL A 315 -1.11 -30.45 8.49
N ASP A 316 -1.06 -31.43 7.58
CA ASP A 316 -0.50 -32.76 7.89
C ASP A 316 1.03 -32.75 8.02
N GLN A 317 1.69 -31.67 7.59
CA GLN A 317 3.14 -31.51 7.69
C GLN A 317 3.58 -30.82 8.99
N ILE A 318 2.63 -30.29 9.76
CA ILE A 318 2.90 -29.51 10.97
C ILE A 318 2.37 -30.27 12.17
N ASP A 319 3.26 -30.60 13.12
CA ASP A 319 2.85 -31.17 14.39
C ASP A 319 2.42 -30.07 15.38
N PHE A 320 1.19 -29.59 15.21
CA PHE A 320 0.61 -28.56 16.10
C PHE A 320 0.61 -28.99 17.57
N ALA A 321 0.56 -30.30 17.86
CA ALA A 321 0.50 -30.80 19.23
C ALA A 321 1.82 -30.63 19.98
N SER A 322 2.97 -30.61 19.28
CA SER A 322 4.29 -30.41 19.90
C SER A 322 4.80 -28.97 19.86
N ALA A 323 4.25 -28.11 19.00
CA ALA A 323 4.61 -26.69 18.91
C ALA A 323 4.42 -25.95 20.26
N SER A 324 5.19 -24.92 20.58
CA SER A 324 4.87 -24.06 21.74
C SER A 324 3.69 -23.13 21.43
N LEU A 325 3.09 -22.47 22.43
CA LEU A 325 2.05 -21.45 22.15
C LEU A 325 2.61 -20.23 21.40
N GLU A 326 3.90 -19.93 21.58
CA GLU A 326 4.62 -18.93 20.81
C GLU A 326 4.78 -19.33 19.34
N ASP A 327 5.15 -20.58 19.08
CA ASP A 327 5.26 -21.09 17.72
C ASP A 327 3.89 -21.16 17.04
N LEU A 328 2.84 -21.54 17.79
CA LEU A 328 1.47 -21.54 17.29
C LEU A 328 1.00 -20.13 16.91
N GLN A 329 1.35 -19.12 17.71
CA GLN A 329 1.04 -17.72 17.40
C GLN A 329 1.80 -17.25 16.18
N ALA A 330 3.12 -17.45 16.13
CA ALA A 330 3.92 -17.07 14.98
C ALA A 330 3.43 -17.74 13.69
N LEU A 331 3.05 -19.03 13.78
CA LEU A 331 2.49 -19.77 12.66
C LEU A 331 1.12 -19.23 12.24
N HIS A 332 0.24 -18.93 13.20
CA HIS A 332 -1.06 -18.31 12.96
C HIS A 332 -0.92 -16.96 12.24
N ASP A 333 -0.03 -16.09 12.73
CA ASP A 333 0.15 -14.75 12.18
C ASP A 333 0.75 -14.78 10.77
N ILE A 334 1.72 -15.67 10.53
CA ILE A 334 2.29 -15.89 9.21
C ILE A 334 1.23 -16.48 8.27
N ALA A 335 0.49 -17.49 8.71
CA ALA A 335 -0.54 -18.13 7.89
C ALA A 335 -1.62 -17.13 7.49
N ASN A 336 -2.16 -16.36 8.44
CA ASN A 336 -3.15 -15.32 8.19
C ASN A 336 -2.61 -14.25 7.22
N THR A 337 -1.42 -13.71 7.49
CA THR A 337 -0.82 -12.66 6.66
C THR A 337 -0.57 -13.15 5.22
N VAL A 338 0.00 -14.34 5.07
CA VAL A 338 0.32 -14.89 3.75
C VAL A 338 -0.95 -15.37 3.03
N ALA A 339 -1.96 -15.88 3.74
CA ALA A 339 -3.27 -16.22 3.17
C ALA A 339 -3.96 -14.99 2.60
N ASP A 340 -3.92 -13.87 3.33
CA ASP A 340 -4.46 -12.58 2.89
C ASP A 340 -3.74 -12.07 1.63
N VAL A 341 -2.41 -12.15 1.61
CA VAL A 341 -1.61 -11.75 0.44
C VAL A 341 -1.90 -12.65 -0.75
N ALA A 342 -1.93 -13.98 -0.56
CA ALA A 342 -2.20 -14.95 -1.62
C ALA A 342 -3.61 -14.78 -2.19
N SER A 343 -4.62 -14.66 -1.32
CA SER A 343 -6.00 -14.36 -1.71
C SER A 343 -6.07 -13.06 -2.49
N ALA A 344 -5.43 -11.98 -2.00
CA ALA A 344 -5.38 -10.70 -2.70
C ALA A 344 -4.70 -10.81 -4.07
N MET A 345 -3.68 -11.66 -4.22
CA MET A 345 -2.97 -11.89 -5.48
C MET A 345 -3.79 -12.71 -6.48
N ALA A 346 -4.60 -13.66 -6.01
CA ALA A 346 -5.51 -14.46 -6.85
C ALA A 346 -6.52 -13.58 -7.60
N TRP A 347 -6.98 -12.48 -7.00
CA TRP A 347 -7.91 -11.52 -7.60
C TRP A 347 -7.27 -10.50 -8.56
N THR A 348 -5.97 -10.59 -8.82
CA THR A 348 -5.32 -9.71 -9.79
C THR A 348 -5.67 -10.13 -11.22
N GLY A 349 -5.78 -9.17 -12.15
CA GLY A 349 -6.06 -9.47 -13.57
C GLY A 349 -5.10 -10.47 -14.23
N ARG A 350 -3.88 -10.61 -13.68
CA ARG A 350 -2.87 -11.58 -14.13
C ARG A 350 -3.10 -12.99 -13.64
N CYS A 351 -3.96 -13.18 -12.65
CA CYS A 351 -4.36 -14.46 -12.10
C CYS A 351 -5.69 -14.95 -12.72
N HIS A 352 -6.34 -14.12 -13.54
CA HIS A 352 -7.59 -14.49 -14.21
C HIS A 352 -7.37 -15.21 -15.54
N ALA A 353 -8.29 -16.11 -15.88
CA ALA A 353 -8.38 -16.71 -17.20
C ALA A 353 -8.81 -15.63 -18.23
N ARG A 354 -8.19 -15.64 -19.42
CA ARG A 354 -8.33 -14.62 -20.49
C ARG A 354 -9.76 -14.41 -21.00
N ARG A 355 -10.67 -15.37 -20.73
CA ARG A 355 -12.06 -15.36 -21.18
C ARG A 355 -12.97 -15.38 -19.96
N TRP A 356 -13.15 -14.22 -19.35
CA TRP A 356 -14.19 -14.04 -18.35
C TRP A 356 -15.53 -14.07 -19.08
N SER A 357 -16.21 -15.22 -19.06
CA SER A 357 -17.64 -15.28 -19.38
C SER A 357 -18.42 -15.26 -18.08
N GLU A 358 -19.54 -14.53 -18.05
CA GLU A 358 -20.53 -14.58 -16.97
C GLU A 358 -21.07 -16.00 -16.71
N GLN A 359 -20.76 -16.96 -17.59
CA GLN A 359 -21.17 -18.37 -17.53
C GLN A 359 -20.10 -19.31 -16.98
N SER A 360 -18.91 -18.83 -16.61
CA SER A 360 -17.87 -19.70 -16.04
C SER A 360 -18.27 -20.14 -14.62
N ALA A 361 -18.03 -21.40 -14.27
CA ALA A 361 -18.32 -21.90 -12.93
C ALA A 361 -17.45 -21.18 -11.88
N PRO A 362 -17.95 -20.99 -10.64
CA PRO A 362 -17.16 -20.44 -9.54
C PRO A 362 -15.85 -21.24 -9.39
N GLY A 363 -14.70 -20.55 -9.53
CA GLY A 363 -13.37 -21.15 -9.46
C GLY A 363 -12.66 -21.37 -10.82
N ASP A 364 -13.38 -21.38 -11.94
CA ASP A 364 -12.78 -21.47 -13.28
C ASP A 364 -12.32 -20.12 -13.85
N HIS A 365 -12.46 -19.06 -13.05
CA HIS A 365 -12.05 -17.70 -13.41
C HIS A 365 -10.54 -17.45 -13.27
N TYR A 366 -9.78 -18.41 -12.74
CA TYR A 366 -8.35 -18.28 -12.50
C TYR A 366 -7.52 -19.03 -13.55
N ASN A 367 -6.43 -18.41 -14.00
CA ASN A 367 -5.36 -19.13 -14.71
C ASN A 367 -4.47 -19.88 -13.71
N ALA A 368 -3.40 -20.54 -14.18
CA ALA A 368 -2.54 -21.35 -13.31
C ALA A 368 -1.99 -20.59 -12.09
N ALA A 369 -1.59 -19.32 -12.26
CA ALA A 369 -1.09 -18.50 -11.16
C ALA A 369 -2.19 -18.15 -10.16
N GLY A 370 -3.40 -17.82 -10.64
CA GLY A 370 -4.54 -17.57 -9.77
C GLY A 370 -5.01 -18.80 -9.02
N LYS A 371 -4.99 -19.98 -9.68
CA LYS A 371 -5.29 -21.26 -9.04
C LYS A 371 -4.29 -21.58 -7.93
N LEU A 372 -3.01 -21.33 -8.16
CA LEU A 372 -1.96 -21.48 -7.14
C LEU A 372 -2.18 -20.53 -5.95
N MET A 373 -2.45 -19.25 -6.22
CA MET A 373 -2.64 -18.24 -5.18
C MET A 373 -3.92 -18.50 -4.36
N ASN A 374 -5.00 -18.91 -5.02
CA ASN A 374 -6.24 -19.32 -4.35
C ASN A 374 -6.00 -20.55 -3.48
N TRP A 375 -5.35 -21.59 -4.02
CA TRP A 375 -4.99 -22.78 -3.27
C TRP A 375 -4.10 -22.46 -2.07
N LEU A 376 -3.12 -21.56 -2.22
CA LEU A 376 -2.24 -21.14 -1.13
C LEU A 376 -3.03 -20.40 -0.04
N GLY A 377 -3.96 -19.51 -0.42
CA GLY A 377 -4.86 -18.86 0.51
C GLY A 377 -5.68 -19.87 1.30
N ASP A 378 -6.32 -20.82 0.61
CA ASP A 378 -7.13 -21.88 1.22
C ASP A 378 -6.27 -22.75 2.17
N ALA A 379 -5.10 -23.20 1.71
CA ALA A 379 -4.22 -24.07 2.48
C ALA A 379 -3.65 -23.39 3.74
N LEU A 380 -3.39 -22.08 3.69
CA LEU A 380 -2.94 -21.32 4.86
C LEU A 380 -4.10 -21.00 5.81
N THR A 381 -5.30 -20.80 5.29
CA THR A 381 -6.53 -20.69 6.12
C THR A 381 -6.78 -21.99 6.90
N ASP A 382 -6.46 -23.15 6.32
CA ASP A 382 -6.51 -24.43 7.01
C ASP A 382 -5.45 -24.53 8.12
N VAL A 383 -4.24 -24.02 7.89
CA VAL A 383 -3.16 -23.97 8.91
C VAL A 383 -3.55 -23.04 10.07
N GLU A 384 -4.08 -21.86 9.77
CA GLU A 384 -4.61 -20.93 10.78
C GLU A 384 -5.73 -21.60 11.60
N SER A 385 -6.68 -22.25 10.93
CA SER A 385 -7.77 -22.99 11.57
C SER A 385 -7.27 -24.14 12.46
N ALA A 386 -6.21 -24.83 12.05
CA ALA A 386 -5.60 -25.90 12.84
C ALA A 386 -4.85 -25.34 14.07
N ALA A 387 -4.12 -24.23 13.92
CA ALA A 387 -3.50 -23.51 15.03
C ALA A 387 -4.56 -23.04 16.05
N ASN A 388 -5.67 -22.48 15.57
CA ASN A 388 -6.81 -22.05 16.39
C ASN A 388 -7.44 -23.21 17.17
N LYS A 389 -7.67 -24.35 16.52
CA LYS A 389 -8.20 -25.56 17.18
C LYS A 389 -7.26 -26.07 18.26
N GLU A 390 -5.96 -26.09 17.99
CA GLU A 390 -4.95 -26.52 18.96
C GLU A 390 -4.84 -25.56 20.13
N ALA A 391 -4.82 -24.24 19.88
CA ALA A 391 -4.85 -23.22 20.93
C ALA A 391 -6.11 -23.37 21.81
N LYS A 392 -7.29 -23.61 21.22
CA LYS A 392 -8.54 -23.86 21.96
C LYS A 392 -8.46 -25.10 22.85
N ARG A 393 -7.75 -26.16 22.42
CA ARG A 393 -7.54 -27.41 23.18
C ARG A 393 -6.60 -27.24 24.38
N ARG A 394 -5.61 -26.35 24.28
CA ARG A 394 -4.57 -26.19 25.31
C ARG A 394 -5.07 -25.48 26.55
N ARG A 395 -4.54 -25.90 27.70
CA ARG A 395 -4.70 -25.24 29.00
C ARG A 395 -3.36 -24.60 29.40
N PRO A 396 -3.17 -23.29 29.18
CA PRO A 396 -1.91 -22.61 29.47
C PRO A 396 -1.62 -22.67 30.97
N THR A 397 -0.38 -22.99 31.33
CA THR A 397 0.07 -23.10 32.73
C THR A 397 0.80 -21.85 33.22
N THR A 398 1.31 -21.04 32.30
CA THR A 398 1.97 -19.76 32.57
C THR A 398 1.08 -18.59 32.12
N SER A 399 1.33 -17.39 32.64
CA SER A 399 0.55 -16.21 32.22
C SER A 399 0.86 -15.81 30.78
N CYS A 400 2.13 -15.86 30.36
CA CYS A 400 2.55 -15.60 28.98
C CYS A 400 1.86 -16.56 27.99
N ASP A 401 1.78 -17.86 28.30
CA ASP A 401 1.04 -18.81 27.47
C ASP A 401 -0.46 -18.47 27.40
N ARG A 402 -1.03 -17.95 28.49
CA ARG A 402 -2.45 -17.57 28.54
C ARG A 402 -2.72 -16.37 27.65
N GLU A 403 -1.87 -15.36 27.69
CA GLU A 403 -1.91 -14.18 26.82
C GLU A 403 -1.84 -14.59 25.35
N LYS A 404 -0.80 -15.33 24.94
CA LYS A 404 -0.62 -15.79 23.55
C LYS A 404 -1.81 -16.61 23.06
N ARG A 405 -2.37 -17.49 23.90
CA ARG A 405 -3.58 -18.25 23.57
C ARG A 405 -4.78 -17.32 23.35
N LEU A 406 -4.95 -16.29 24.16
CA LEU A 406 -6.05 -15.33 24.02
C LEU A 406 -5.89 -14.50 22.74
N GLU A 407 -4.67 -14.11 22.37
CA GLU A 407 -4.39 -13.40 21.12
C GLU A 407 -4.75 -14.24 19.89
N ILE A 408 -4.33 -15.51 19.85
CA ILE A 408 -4.71 -16.45 18.77
C ILE A 408 -6.25 -16.57 18.65
N LEU A 409 -6.96 -16.63 19.79
CA LEU A 409 -8.42 -16.85 19.79
C LEU A 409 -9.25 -15.58 19.56
N ALA A 410 -8.68 -14.38 19.67
CA ALA A 410 -9.44 -13.13 19.67
C ALA A 410 -10.18 -12.89 18.35
N ALA A 411 -9.45 -12.90 17.23
CA ALA A 411 -10.03 -12.65 15.90
C ALA A 411 -11.11 -13.69 15.52
N PRO A 412 -10.87 -15.01 15.58
CA PRO A 412 -11.87 -16.00 15.17
C PRO A 412 -13.13 -15.98 16.05
N VAL A 413 -13.02 -15.69 17.35
CA VAL A 413 -14.18 -15.58 18.24
C VAL A 413 -15.01 -14.33 17.92
N ILE A 414 -14.37 -13.19 17.63
CA ILE A 414 -15.09 -11.96 17.31
C ILE A 414 -15.76 -12.05 15.93
N GLN A 415 -15.06 -12.61 14.95
CA GLN A 415 -15.52 -12.67 13.56
C GLN A 415 -16.64 -13.69 13.34
N ASN A 416 -16.73 -14.75 14.15
CA ASN A 416 -17.78 -15.76 13.99
C ASN A 416 -19.18 -15.24 14.38
N GLY A 417 -19.26 -14.13 15.13
CA GLY A 417 -20.51 -13.51 15.54
C GLY A 417 -21.34 -14.32 16.54
N ASP A 418 -20.77 -15.37 17.16
CA ASP A 418 -21.42 -16.18 18.18
C ASP A 418 -21.37 -15.44 19.53
N PRO A 419 -22.54 -15.00 20.05
CA PRO A 419 -22.58 -14.24 21.30
C PRO A 419 -22.15 -15.06 22.52
N ASP A 420 -22.34 -16.39 22.50
CA ASP A 420 -21.98 -17.26 23.61
C ASP A 420 -20.47 -17.52 23.65
N GLU A 421 -19.84 -17.74 22.49
CA GLU A 421 -18.37 -17.83 22.40
C GLU A 421 -17.71 -16.50 22.77
N THR A 422 -18.25 -15.38 22.29
CA THR A 422 -17.77 -14.03 22.64
C THR A 422 -17.87 -13.77 24.14
N ALA A 423 -19.00 -14.13 24.77
CA ALA A 423 -19.18 -13.98 26.21
C ALA A 423 -18.26 -14.90 27.02
N ALA A 424 -17.98 -16.12 26.53
CA ALA A 424 -17.02 -17.02 27.16
C ALA A 424 -15.59 -16.48 27.09
N PHE A 425 -15.18 -15.99 25.93
CA PHE A 425 -13.88 -15.35 25.72
C PHE A 425 -13.70 -14.09 26.58
N ALA A 426 -14.72 -13.24 26.67
CA ALA A 426 -14.69 -12.05 27.53
C ALA A 426 -14.50 -12.39 29.02
N ARG A 427 -15.14 -13.47 29.51
CA ARG A 427 -14.92 -13.96 30.88
C ARG A 427 -13.49 -14.47 31.10
N GLU A 428 -12.92 -15.14 30.10
CA GLU A 428 -11.54 -15.62 30.15
C GLU A 428 -10.53 -14.46 30.18
N LEU A 429 -10.72 -13.44 29.34
CA LEU A 429 -9.95 -12.19 29.35
C LEU A 429 -10.04 -11.49 30.72
N ALA A 430 -11.24 -11.37 31.29
CA ALA A 430 -11.42 -10.76 32.61
C ALA A 430 -10.66 -11.55 33.70
N THR A 431 -10.73 -12.88 33.66
CA THR A 431 -10.02 -13.77 34.60
C THR A 431 -8.50 -13.61 34.47
N HIS A 432 -7.98 -13.50 33.24
CA HIS A 432 -6.56 -13.25 33.00
C HIS A 432 -6.13 -11.87 33.52
N ALA A 433 -6.89 -10.82 33.23
CA ALA A 433 -6.60 -9.47 33.72
C ALA A 433 -6.60 -9.37 35.27
N GLU A 434 -7.48 -10.12 35.94
CA GLU A 434 -7.48 -10.23 37.41
C GLU A 434 -6.27 -10.98 37.94
N ALA A 435 -5.80 -12.03 37.26
CA ALA A 435 -4.60 -12.76 37.62
C ALA A 435 -3.34 -11.88 37.49
N GLU A 436 -3.20 -11.15 36.39
CA GLU A 436 -2.11 -10.19 36.16
C GLU A 436 -2.08 -9.09 37.23
N ARG A 437 -3.23 -8.51 37.57
CA ARG A 437 -3.32 -7.52 38.67
C ARG A 437 -2.90 -8.09 40.03
N ALA A 438 -3.06 -9.40 40.24
CA ALA A 438 -2.63 -10.09 41.44
C ALA A 438 -1.16 -10.57 41.38
N GLY A 439 -0.44 -10.32 40.27
CA GLY A 439 0.93 -10.76 40.05
C GLY A 439 1.07 -12.28 39.86
N ARG A 440 0.10 -12.95 39.24
CA ARG A 440 0.03 -14.41 39.10
C ARG A 440 0.00 -14.89 37.66
#